data_AF-A0A356VZY1-F1
#
_entry.id   AF-A0A356VZY1-F1
#
_cell.length_a   1.000
_cell.length_b   1.000
_cell.length_c   1.000
_cell.angle_alpha   90.00
_cell.angle_beta   90.00
_cell.angle_gamma   90.00
#
_symmetry.space_group_name_H-M   'P 1'
#
loop_
_entity.id
_entity.type
_entity.pdbx_description
1 polymer ?
#
loop_
_entity_poly.entity_id
_entity_poly.type
_entity_poly.pdbx_seq_one_letter_code
_entity_poly.pdbx_strand_id
1 'polypeptide(L)'
;MFGYVRPQKSELLVREFEEYRGVYCALCSRLGKEYGFAARLALNYDCTFYLTVLLSLAGGERLRFSRGRCAVNPLKTCVFFRGSERELSAAAAAAVLLSYFKLRDDIADSPFWKGLLYRALLPAAAHARRRAAKKHPEIDGAVSRMAEKQAEIERSGCPSVDRCAEPTAEMLAELF
;
A
#
# COMPACT_ATOMS: atom_id res chain seq x y z
N MET A 1 6.21 6.40 6.45
CA MET A 1 4.90 6.90 6.97
C MET A 1 3.85 6.69 5.87
N PHE A 2 2.63 6.20 6.16
CA PHE A 2 1.63 5.87 5.12
C PHE A 2 0.21 6.36 5.46
N GLY A 3 -0.59 6.63 4.43
CA GLY A 3 -2.02 6.92 4.52
C GLY A 3 -2.37 8.39 4.70
N TYR A 4 -1.52 9.27 4.17
CA TYR A 4 -1.66 10.73 4.24
C TYR A 4 -2.52 11.28 3.11
N VAL A 5 -2.49 10.66 1.94
CA VAL A 5 -3.28 11.12 0.79
C VAL A 5 -4.70 10.59 0.93
N ARG A 6 -5.61 11.43 1.41
CA ARG A 6 -7.03 11.09 1.62
C ARG A 6 -7.93 11.95 0.76
N PRO A 7 -9.05 11.40 0.26
CA PRO A 7 -10.04 12.21 -0.42
C PRO A 7 -10.66 13.23 0.55
N GLN A 8 -10.86 14.45 0.07
CA GLN A 8 -11.64 15.45 0.80
C GLN A 8 -13.12 15.07 0.75
N LYS A 9 -13.57 14.35 1.78
CA LYS A 9 -14.92 13.78 1.82
C LYS A 9 -16.05 14.80 1.64
N SER A 10 -15.86 16.05 2.10
CA SER A 10 -16.87 17.11 1.96
C SER A 10 -17.16 17.50 0.52
N GLU A 11 -16.19 17.32 -0.38
CA GLU A 11 -16.28 17.70 -1.78
C GLU A 11 -16.77 16.55 -2.68
N LEU A 12 -16.96 15.36 -2.12
CA LEU A 12 -17.41 14.19 -2.88
C LEU A 12 -18.92 14.01 -2.78
N LEU A 13 -19.55 13.75 -3.92
CA LEU A 13 -20.91 13.22 -3.94
C LEU A 13 -20.95 11.89 -3.20
N VAL A 14 -22.10 11.58 -2.59
CA VAL A 14 -22.29 10.32 -1.84
C VAL A 14 -21.89 9.10 -2.69
N ARG A 15 -22.25 9.11 -3.97
CA ARG A 15 -21.89 8.05 -4.93
C ARG A 15 -20.37 7.94 -5.13
N GLU A 16 -19.66 9.05 -5.30
CA GLU A 16 -18.21 9.05 -5.52
C GLU A 16 -17.47 8.56 -4.28
N PHE A 17 -17.94 8.95 -3.09
CA PHE A 17 -17.40 8.43 -1.84
C PHE A 17 -17.65 6.92 -1.68
N GLU A 18 -18.81 6.42 -2.10
CA GLU A 18 -19.08 4.97 -2.14
C GLU A 18 -18.20 4.22 -3.15
N GLU A 19 -17.97 4.81 -4.33
CA GLU A 19 -17.07 4.26 -5.36
C GLU A 19 -15.62 4.20 -4.83
N TYR A 20 -15.11 5.27 -4.22
CA TYR A 20 -13.79 5.29 -3.58
C TYR A 20 -13.66 4.23 -2.47
N ARG A 21 -14.68 4.09 -1.62
CA ARG A 21 -14.73 3.00 -0.63
C ARG A 21 -14.73 1.62 -1.29
N GLY A 22 -15.34 1.50 -2.46
CA GLY A 22 -15.29 0.33 -3.33
C GLY A 22 -13.87 -0.03 -3.77
N VAL A 23 -13.08 0.98 -4.15
CA VAL A 23 -11.66 0.82 -4.50
C VAL A 23 -10.84 0.34 -3.30
N TYR A 24 -11.01 1.00 -2.15
CA TYR A 24 -10.35 0.63 -0.89
C TYR A 24 -10.66 -0.82 -0.46
N CYS A 25 -11.93 -1.23 -0.55
CA CYS A 25 -12.36 -2.58 -0.19
C CYS A 25 -11.90 -3.63 -1.21
N ALA A 26 -11.83 -3.30 -2.49
CA ALA A 26 -11.27 -4.18 -3.51
C ALA A 26 -9.77 -4.43 -3.28
N LEU A 27 -9.00 -3.39 -2.94
CA LEU A 27 -7.59 -3.51 -2.57
C LEU A 27 -7.41 -4.39 -1.31
N CYS A 28 -8.22 -4.17 -0.26
CA CYS A 28 -8.24 -5.02 0.93
C CYS A 28 -8.52 -6.49 0.60
N SER A 29 -9.50 -6.74 -0.28
CA SER A 29 -9.84 -8.08 -0.74
C SER A 29 -8.66 -8.70 -1.50
N ARG A 30 -8.00 -7.94 -2.38
CA ARG A 30 -6.87 -8.41 -3.18
C ARG A 30 -5.66 -8.76 -2.32
N LEU A 31 -5.28 -7.89 -1.38
CA LEU A 31 -4.21 -8.13 -0.41
C LEU A 31 -4.38 -9.48 0.28
N GLY A 32 -5.60 -9.73 0.76
CA GLY A 32 -5.94 -10.98 1.40
C GLY A 32 -5.88 -12.23 0.53
N LYS A 33 -6.27 -12.10 -0.74
CA LYS A 33 -6.26 -13.19 -1.73
C LYS A 33 -4.84 -13.53 -2.18
N GLU A 34 -4.00 -12.52 -2.43
CA GLU A 34 -2.65 -12.72 -2.95
C GLU A 34 -1.61 -12.99 -1.88
N TYR A 35 -1.72 -12.36 -0.71
CA TYR A 35 -0.66 -12.36 0.30
C TYR A 35 -1.11 -12.86 1.68
N GLY A 36 -2.35 -13.35 1.78
CA GLY A 36 -2.90 -13.95 3.00
C GLY A 36 -3.58 -12.94 3.93
N PHE A 37 -4.24 -13.45 4.97
CA PHE A 37 -5.13 -12.63 5.79
C PHE A 37 -4.43 -11.44 6.48
N ALA A 38 -3.24 -11.67 7.01
CA ALA A 38 -2.45 -10.64 7.68
C ALA A 38 -2.02 -9.49 6.74
N ALA A 39 -1.88 -9.73 5.43
CA ALA A 39 -1.51 -8.69 4.46
C ALA A 39 -2.58 -7.59 4.34
N ARG A 40 -3.81 -7.83 4.80
CA ARG A 40 -4.84 -6.79 4.88
C ARG A 40 -4.46 -5.64 5.82
N LEU A 41 -3.53 -5.86 6.76
CA LEU A 41 -2.98 -4.81 7.63
C LEU A 41 -2.10 -3.80 6.87
N ALA A 42 -1.59 -4.18 5.69
CA ALA A 42 -0.84 -3.28 4.81
C ALA A 42 -1.72 -2.26 4.06
N LEU A 43 -3.04 -2.42 4.15
CA LEU A 43 -4.00 -1.55 3.48
C LEU A 43 -3.86 -0.10 3.97
N ASN A 44 -3.67 0.83 3.04
CA ASN A 44 -3.49 2.24 3.34
C ASN A 44 -4.08 3.12 2.21
N TYR A 45 -4.26 4.41 2.51
CA TYR A 45 -4.85 5.36 1.56
C TYR A 45 -3.93 5.70 0.38
N ASP A 46 -2.60 5.71 0.58
CA ASP A 46 -1.66 6.07 -0.49
C ASP A 46 -1.66 5.02 -1.61
N CYS A 47 -1.69 3.74 -1.27
CA CYS A 47 -1.82 2.64 -2.24
C CYS A 47 -3.23 2.57 -2.85
N THR A 48 -4.24 3.07 -2.13
CA THR A 48 -5.60 3.22 -2.69
C THR A 48 -5.63 4.36 -3.71
N PHE A 49 -4.92 5.46 -3.43
CA PHE A 49 -4.73 6.57 -4.36
C PHE A 49 -3.95 6.11 -5.60
N TYR A 50 -2.83 5.41 -5.42
CA TYR A 50 -2.07 4.79 -6.51
C TYR A 50 -2.95 3.90 -7.39
N LEU A 51 -3.74 3.00 -6.78
CA LEU A 51 -4.72 2.20 -7.51
C LEU A 51 -5.72 3.07 -8.29
N THR A 52 -6.23 4.14 -7.69
CA THR A 52 -7.18 5.05 -8.35
C THR A 52 -6.56 5.72 -9.58
N VAL A 53 -5.30 6.12 -9.51
CA VAL A 53 -4.56 6.67 -10.66
C VAL A 53 -4.35 5.61 -11.73
N LEU A 54 -3.89 4.41 -11.38
CA LEU A 54 -3.75 3.30 -12.33
C LEU A 54 -5.06 2.97 -13.05
N LEU A 55 -6.18 2.93 -12.32
CA LEU A 55 -7.50 2.69 -12.90
C LEU A 55 -7.91 3.80 -13.88
N SER A 56 -7.54 5.05 -13.59
CA SER A 56 -7.82 6.20 -14.45
C SER A 56 -6.97 6.17 -15.73
N LEU A 57 -5.69 5.79 -15.62
CA LEU A 57 -4.76 5.66 -16.75
C LEU A 57 -5.05 4.47 -17.65
N ALA A 58 -5.58 3.38 -17.09
CA ALA A 58 -5.90 2.17 -17.85
C ALA A 58 -6.98 2.39 -18.92
N GLY A 59 -7.69 3.53 -18.92
CA GLY A 59 -8.63 3.94 -19.97
C GLY A 59 -9.79 2.96 -20.22
N GLY A 60 -9.98 2.01 -19.30
CA GLY A 60 -10.83 0.84 -19.48
C GLY A 60 -12.24 1.02 -18.94
N GLU A 61 -13.10 0.07 -19.32
CA GLU A 61 -14.54 0.00 -19.02
C GLU A 61 -14.96 0.52 -17.64
N ARG A 62 -16.15 1.14 -17.62
CA ARG A 62 -16.78 1.64 -16.39
C ARG A 62 -16.75 0.56 -15.29
N LEU A 63 -16.08 0.87 -14.19
CA LEU A 63 -15.96 -0.02 -13.04
C LEU A 63 -17.33 -0.51 -12.59
N ARG A 64 -17.49 -1.83 -12.48
CA ARG A 64 -18.71 -2.45 -11.99
C ARG A 64 -18.61 -2.69 -10.50
N PHE A 65 -19.42 -1.97 -9.73
CA PHE A 65 -19.48 -2.09 -8.29
C PHE A 65 -20.55 -3.09 -7.85
N SER A 66 -20.24 -3.83 -6.79
CA SER A 66 -21.13 -4.83 -6.18
C SER A 66 -21.03 -4.75 -4.67
N ARG A 67 -22.12 -5.12 -3.96
CA ARG A 67 -22.15 -5.18 -2.50
C ARG A 67 -21.72 -6.56 -2.02
N GLY A 68 -21.01 -6.61 -0.89
CA GLY A 68 -20.56 -7.84 -0.25
C GLY A 68 -20.26 -7.64 1.24
N ARG A 69 -19.91 -8.72 1.94
CA ARG A 69 -19.51 -8.64 3.36
C ARG A 69 -18.02 -8.32 3.49
N CYS A 70 -17.67 -7.54 4.50
CA CYS A 70 -16.28 -7.22 4.78
C CYS A 70 -15.55 -8.43 5.36
N ALA A 71 -14.35 -8.74 4.84
CA ALA A 71 -13.55 -9.87 5.31
C ALA A 71 -13.06 -9.72 6.76
N VAL A 72 -12.95 -8.48 7.27
CA VAL A 72 -12.51 -8.20 8.65
C VAL A 72 -13.67 -7.84 9.59
N ASN A 73 -14.86 -7.59 9.05
CA ASN A 73 -16.07 -7.34 9.84
C ASN A 73 -17.30 -7.91 9.08
N PRO A 74 -17.64 -9.20 9.27
CA PRO A 74 -18.72 -9.86 8.52
C PRO A 74 -20.10 -9.20 8.68
N LEU A 75 -20.33 -8.47 9.76
CA LEU A 75 -21.59 -7.74 9.99
C LEU A 75 -21.71 -6.50 9.08
N LYS A 76 -20.59 -5.97 8.61
CA LYS A 76 -20.54 -4.78 7.75
C LYS A 76 -20.71 -5.16 6.27
N THR A 77 -21.68 -4.51 5.62
CA THR A 77 -21.81 -4.51 4.16
C THR A 77 -20.87 -3.46 3.57
N CYS A 78 -20.05 -3.87 2.60
CA CYS A 78 -19.13 -3.01 1.85
C CYS A 78 -19.45 -3.06 0.36
N VAL A 79 -18.98 -2.04 -0.35
CA VAL A 79 -18.96 -1.98 -1.81
C VAL A 79 -17.60 -2.48 -2.29
N PHE A 80 -17.54 -3.13 -3.43
CA PHE A 80 -16.33 -3.63 -4.09
C PHE A 80 -16.48 -3.47 -5.59
N PHE A 81 -15.41 -3.12 -6.30
CA PHE A 81 -15.39 -3.26 -7.76
C PHE A 81 -14.80 -4.61 -8.19
N ARG A 82 -15.07 -5.00 -9.44
CA ARG A 82 -14.48 -6.18 -10.10
C ARG A 82 -13.80 -5.74 -11.40
N GLY A 83 -12.75 -6.47 -11.80
CA GLY A 83 -11.94 -6.14 -12.97
C GLY A 83 -10.60 -5.48 -12.59
N SER A 84 -9.84 -5.05 -13.60
CA SER A 84 -8.55 -4.36 -13.43
C SER A 84 -7.57 -5.13 -12.54
N GLU A 85 -7.46 -6.44 -12.80
CA GLU A 85 -6.67 -7.38 -11.99
C GLU A 85 -5.18 -7.04 -11.98
N ARG A 86 -4.69 -6.44 -13.07
CA ARG A 86 -3.30 -5.97 -13.19
C ARG A 86 -3.04 -4.81 -12.24
N GLU A 87 -3.89 -3.79 -12.29
CA GLU A 87 -3.80 -2.57 -11.47
C GLU A 87 -3.98 -2.89 -9.99
N LEU A 88 -4.98 -3.74 -9.66
CA LEU A 88 -5.18 -4.25 -8.30
C LEU A 88 -3.98 -5.01 -7.77
N SER A 89 -3.36 -5.85 -8.61
CA SER A 89 -2.18 -6.61 -8.19
C SER A 89 -0.96 -5.73 -7.98
N ALA A 90 -0.73 -4.74 -8.85
CA ALA A 90 0.34 -3.77 -8.71
C ALA A 90 0.21 -2.96 -7.42
N ALA A 91 -0.99 -2.42 -7.14
CA ALA A 91 -1.25 -1.67 -5.91
C ALA A 91 -1.15 -2.54 -4.64
N ALA A 92 -1.60 -3.80 -4.70
CA ALA A 92 -1.45 -4.74 -3.59
C ALA A 92 0.02 -5.09 -3.34
N ALA A 93 0.83 -5.25 -4.40
CA ALA A 93 2.27 -5.48 -4.28
C ALA A 93 2.96 -4.26 -3.66
N ALA A 94 2.68 -3.05 -4.14
CA ALA A 94 3.21 -1.81 -3.58
C ALA A 94 2.91 -1.69 -2.07
N ALA A 95 1.67 -1.94 -1.65
CA ALA A 95 1.28 -1.91 -0.25
C ALA A 95 2.08 -2.92 0.61
N VAL A 96 2.28 -4.15 0.12
CA VAL A 96 3.07 -5.18 0.83
C VAL A 96 4.54 -4.81 0.92
N LEU A 97 5.13 -4.34 -0.19
CA LEU A 97 6.55 -3.97 -0.27
C LEU A 97 6.86 -2.79 0.65
N LEU A 98 6.07 -1.71 0.55
CA LEU A 98 6.18 -0.54 1.42
C LEU A 98 6.00 -0.91 2.90
N SER A 99 5.03 -1.76 3.21
CA SER A 99 4.80 -2.22 4.59
C SER A 99 5.96 -3.07 5.13
N TYR A 100 6.60 -3.87 4.28
CA TYR A 100 7.77 -4.65 4.66
C TYR A 100 8.97 -3.75 5.00
N PHE A 101 9.28 -2.77 4.15
CA PHE A 101 10.40 -1.86 4.41
C PHE A 101 10.14 -0.96 5.61
N LYS A 102 8.90 -0.47 5.78
CA LYS A 102 8.50 0.22 7.01
C LYS A 102 8.64 -0.66 8.25
N LEU A 103 8.29 -1.94 8.17
CA LEU A 103 8.47 -2.86 9.30
C LEU A 103 9.96 -3.01 9.66
N ARG A 104 10.85 -3.07 8.65
CA ARG A 104 12.30 -3.11 8.89
C ARG A 104 12.82 -1.85 9.55
N ASP A 105 12.34 -0.71 9.09
CA ASP A 105 12.62 0.62 9.64
C ASP A 105 12.17 0.71 11.11
N ASP A 106 10.90 0.39 11.37
CA ASP A 106 10.34 0.35 12.73
C ASP A 106 11.12 -0.61 13.66
N ILE A 107 11.69 -1.72 13.14
CA ILE A 107 12.56 -2.64 13.92
C ILE A 107 13.91 -1.99 14.26
N ALA A 108 14.50 -1.24 13.33
CA ALA A 108 15.77 -0.57 13.52
C ALA A 108 15.66 0.56 14.56
N ASP A 109 14.54 1.29 14.53
CA ASP A 109 14.30 2.44 15.42
C ASP A 109 13.74 2.05 16.80
N SER A 110 13.16 0.85 16.92
CA SER A 110 12.45 0.46 18.15
C SER A 110 13.37 0.01 19.28
N PRO A 111 13.07 0.42 20.53
CA PRO A 111 13.69 -0.19 21.71
C PRO A 111 13.34 -1.67 21.82
N PHE A 112 14.20 -2.45 22.49
CA PHE A 112 14.22 -3.92 22.50
C PHE A 112 12.84 -4.60 22.58
N TRP A 113 11.97 -4.19 23.52
CA TRP A 113 10.65 -4.79 23.74
C TRP A 113 9.64 -4.50 22.63
N LYS A 114 9.64 -3.29 22.06
CA LYS A 114 8.80 -2.97 20.88
C LYS A 114 9.30 -3.69 19.64
N GLY A 115 10.62 -3.83 19.51
CA GLY A 115 11.25 -4.58 18.42
C GLY A 115 10.89 -6.07 18.39
N LEU A 116 10.56 -6.69 19.53
CA LEU A 116 10.20 -8.12 19.59
C LEU A 116 8.90 -8.42 18.84
N LEU A 117 7.87 -7.58 19.00
CA LEU A 117 6.59 -7.74 18.28
C LEU A 117 6.78 -7.60 16.77
N TYR A 118 7.55 -6.59 16.34
CA TYR A 118 7.84 -6.40 14.92
C TYR A 118 8.68 -7.54 14.32
N ARG A 119 9.64 -8.07 15.09
CA ARG A 119 10.41 -9.26 14.70
C ARG A 119 9.55 -10.51 14.55
N ALA A 120 8.50 -10.67 15.35
CA ALA A 120 7.55 -11.78 15.21
C ALA A 120 6.73 -11.68 13.91
N LEU A 121 6.44 -10.47 13.42
CA LEU A 121 5.73 -10.23 12.15
C LEU A 121 6.64 -10.37 10.92
N LEU A 122 7.96 -10.25 11.09
CA LEU A 122 8.94 -10.21 10.01
C LEU A 122 8.92 -11.46 9.10
N PRO A 123 8.79 -12.71 9.59
CA PRO A 123 8.76 -13.88 8.71
C PRO A 123 7.58 -13.87 7.74
N ALA A 124 6.39 -13.47 8.22
CA ALA A 124 5.19 -13.37 7.41
C ALA A 124 5.32 -12.22 6.39
N ALA A 125 5.81 -11.06 6.83
CA ALA A 125 6.07 -9.92 5.95
C ALA A 125 7.13 -10.25 4.88
N ALA A 126 8.21 -10.96 5.24
CA ALA A 126 9.24 -11.40 4.31
C ALA A 126 8.71 -12.40 3.28
N HIS A 127 7.83 -13.33 3.70
CA HIS A 127 7.16 -14.24 2.77
C HIS A 127 6.27 -13.47 1.78
N ALA A 128 5.47 -12.53 2.27
CA ALA A 128 4.63 -11.69 1.43
C ALA A 128 5.47 -10.83 0.45
N ARG A 129 6.56 -10.21 0.94
CA ARG A 129 7.52 -9.46 0.12
C ARG A 129 8.11 -10.33 -0.99
N ARG A 130 8.61 -11.53 -0.69
CA ARG A 130 9.17 -12.45 -1.71
C ARG A 130 8.16 -12.74 -2.82
N ARG A 131 6.88 -12.94 -2.47
CA ARG A 131 5.83 -13.18 -3.44
C ARG A 131 5.51 -11.94 -4.28
N ALA A 132 5.46 -10.76 -3.64
CA ALA A 132 5.24 -9.48 -4.33
C ALA A 132 6.38 -9.14 -5.28
N ALA A 133 7.63 -9.22 -4.82
CA ALA A 133 8.83 -8.97 -5.61
C ALA A 133 8.99 -9.91 -6.80
N LYS A 134 8.60 -11.18 -6.66
CA LYS A 134 8.59 -12.13 -7.79
C LYS A 134 7.59 -11.72 -8.88
N LYS A 135 6.47 -11.09 -8.49
CA LYS A 135 5.37 -10.74 -9.41
C LYS A 135 5.54 -9.35 -10.04
N HIS A 136 6.08 -8.41 -9.28
CA HIS A 136 6.28 -7.01 -9.66
C HIS A 136 7.71 -6.58 -9.28
N PRO A 137 8.75 -7.11 -9.96
CA PRO A 137 10.14 -6.81 -9.65
C PRO A 137 10.49 -5.33 -9.82
N GLU A 138 9.83 -4.63 -10.75
CA GLU A 138 9.96 -3.19 -10.95
C GLU A 138 9.54 -2.40 -9.71
N ILE A 139 8.43 -2.77 -9.08
CA ILE A 139 7.95 -2.12 -7.85
C ILE A 139 8.88 -2.43 -6.67
N ASP A 140 9.35 -3.68 -6.51
CA ASP A 140 10.32 -4.01 -5.45
C ASP A 140 11.64 -3.26 -5.66
N GLY A 141 12.10 -3.09 -6.90
CA GLY A 141 13.28 -2.31 -7.24
C GLY A 141 13.15 -0.85 -6.82
N ALA A 142 12.06 -0.18 -7.20
CA ALA A 142 11.81 1.21 -6.84
C ALA A 142 11.72 1.41 -5.32
N VAL A 143 10.94 0.56 -4.63
CA VAL A 143 10.76 0.64 -3.18
C VAL A 143 12.07 0.31 -2.43
N SER A 144 12.85 -0.66 -2.91
CA SER A 144 14.13 -1.03 -2.26
C SER A 144 15.14 0.11 -2.37
N ARG A 145 15.30 0.71 -3.55
CA ARG A 145 16.20 1.87 -3.75
C ARG A 145 15.79 3.06 -2.89
N MET A 146 14.48 3.33 -2.80
CA MET A 146 13.95 4.35 -1.92
C MET A 146 14.32 4.11 -0.46
N ALA A 147 14.10 2.89 0.04
CA ALA A 147 14.43 2.54 1.42
C ALA A 147 15.94 2.63 1.72
N GLU A 148 16.79 2.23 0.78
CA GLU A 148 18.25 2.33 0.90
C GLU A 148 18.72 3.79 0.95
N LYS A 149 18.28 4.61 -0.01
CA LYS A 149 18.61 6.05 -0.05
C LYS A 149 18.12 6.78 1.19
N GLN A 150 16.91 6.48 1.64
CA GLN A 150 16.35 7.10 2.83
C GLN A 150 17.18 6.77 4.08
N ALA A 151 17.56 5.49 4.26
CA ALA A 151 18.40 5.08 5.38
C ALA A 151 19.82 5.67 5.32
N GLU A 152 20.37 5.97 4.14
CA GLU A 152 21.63 6.70 3.99
C GLU A 152 21.51 8.16 4.44
N ILE A 153 20.44 8.84 4.02
CA ILE A 153 20.20 10.24 4.37
C ILE A 153 19.95 10.39 5.87
N GLU A 154 19.16 9.52 6.48
CA GLU A 154 18.88 9.55 7.91
C GLU A 154 20.15 9.30 8.76
N ARG A 155 21.00 8.34 8.35
CA ARG A 155 22.30 8.11 9.00
C ARG A 155 23.26 9.30 8.92
N SER A 156 23.14 10.13 7.90
CA SER A 156 23.95 11.35 7.76
C SER A 156 23.54 12.47 8.73
N GLY A 157 22.45 12.31 9.48
CA GLY A 157 21.92 13.35 10.37
C GLY A 157 21.39 14.57 9.62
N CYS A 158 20.91 14.38 8.38
CA CYS A 158 20.48 15.46 7.50
C CYS A 158 19.33 16.27 8.12
N PRO A 159 19.49 17.59 8.32
CA PRO A 159 18.45 18.44 8.90
C PRO A 159 17.39 18.91 7.88
N SER A 160 17.62 18.68 6.58
CA SER A 160 16.71 19.14 5.51
C SER A 160 15.58 18.15 5.28
N VAL A 161 14.34 18.63 5.46
CA VAL A 161 13.11 17.86 5.21
C VAL A 161 13.01 17.45 3.74
N ASP A 162 13.31 18.35 2.80
CA ASP A 162 13.23 18.07 1.37
C ASP A 162 14.14 16.91 0.99
N ARG A 163 15.39 16.91 1.48
CA ARG A 163 16.32 15.81 1.23
C ARG A 163 15.82 14.49 1.81
N CYS A 164 15.18 14.49 2.97
CA CYS A 164 14.60 13.27 3.55
C CYS A 164 13.37 12.78 2.77
N ALA A 165 12.65 13.67 2.09
CA ALA A 165 11.48 13.33 1.27
C ALA A 165 11.85 12.90 -0.16
N GLU A 166 13.01 13.34 -0.67
CA GLU A 166 13.47 13.08 -2.05
C GLU A 166 13.41 11.59 -2.45
N PRO A 167 13.85 10.61 -1.64
CA PRO A 167 13.77 9.20 -2.04
C PRO A 167 12.34 8.72 -2.28
N THR A 168 11.38 9.22 -1.50
CA THR A 168 9.96 8.91 -1.71
C THR A 168 9.44 9.59 -2.97
N ALA A 169 9.85 10.83 -3.24
CA ALA A 169 9.46 11.55 -4.46
C ALA A 169 9.98 10.84 -5.73
N GLU A 170 11.25 10.44 -5.76
CA GLU A 170 11.84 9.66 -6.86
C GLU A 170 11.11 8.33 -7.08
N MET A 171 10.82 7.60 -5.99
CA MET A 171 10.05 6.35 -6.07
C MET A 171 8.65 6.56 -6.66
N LEU A 172 7.96 7.61 -6.24
CA LEU A 172 6.65 7.95 -6.78
C LEU A 172 6.77 8.31 -8.27
N ALA A 173 7.76 9.11 -8.67
CA ALA A 173 7.98 9.46 -10.07
C ALA A 173 8.29 8.25 -10.97
N GLU A 174 8.85 7.17 -10.42
CA GLU A 174 9.07 5.92 -11.16
C GLU A 174 7.81 5.04 -11.27
N LEU A 175 6.94 5.09 -10.25
CA LEU A 175 5.73 4.25 -10.19
C LEU A 175 4.51 4.88 -10.90
N PHE A 176 4.47 6.21 -11.03
CA PHE A 176 3.38 6.99 -11.63
C PHE A 176 3.72 7.44 -13.04
#